data_AF-A0A2E2N5M3-F1
#
_entry.id   AF-A0A2E2N5M3-F1
#
_cell.length_a   1.000
_cell.length_b   1.000
_cell.length_c   1.000
_cell.angle_alpha   90.00
_cell.angle_beta   90.00
_cell.angle_gamma   90.00
#
_symmetry.space_group_name_H-M   'P 1'
#
loop_
_entity.id
_entity.type
_entity.pdbx_description
1 polymer ?
#
loop_
_entity_poly.entity_id
_entity_poly.type
_entity_poly.pdbx_seq_one_letter_code
_entity_poly.pdbx_strand_id
1 'polypeptide(L)'
;MVSATPLSFDMRCATLRSFAALTLSIHATSADAQLTPEQVLVVYDARIPSSIEVAEYYAGSATVTGGPSGDEPGAQPNVRAVDLADLGAAPLSGPDIAVATYLSELRDPLRQHLIATGLELDIRCLVLCMGMPHRILDFDDPQTDLDPDDATRPIGDRPRDLLDERVEGDASLASVDSELTLLWQDTLDTEAGEPGDSIADGALINPYHRETTSINAFSNANILAAKAFTTVEDWFTIGADPAATGAARFTAGDFLLVTRLDGHSVSNVKALIDRAANVVYDPAAHAIVLDESGSEGAQDLSGADDELDNAPSALNVSDDYEATRDLLLADGRFAPELIRYDALAGEANFLVGPRRDLPDLVPDQIVTDPVILLASYGANHGGGQPGGRSTARRLAESFNIGPAAVFSTLESFNARAFNGISTLVNQEQAADFIAEGGAFAVGNVFEPLADSVADIEMLVRNFVLGELTWAEAAWSSIPALGWVQVVIGDPLATATLAPTMCNEADLAEPFGTHDIADVVRYLELFGQADPAADFAPPTGDLDIADVVAFLQSFGAGCP
;
A
#
# COMPACT_ATOMS: atom_id res chain seq x y z
N MET A 1 22.96 -68.06 -51.70
CA MET A 1 22.15 -67.76 -52.89
C MET A 1 20.75 -68.32 -52.70
N VAL A 2 19.77 -67.41 -52.52
CA VAL A 2 18.40 -67.38 -53.08
C VAL A 2 17.51 -68.65 -52.96
N SER A 3 16.45 -68.62 -52.14
CA SER A 3 15.08 -68.20 -52.56
C SER A 3 13.94 -68.73 -51.67
N ALA A 4 13.24 -67.78 -51.03
CA ALA A 4 11.81 -67.61 -50.72
C ALA A 4 10.76 -68.77 -50.77
N THR A 5 10.14 -69.02 -49.59
CA THR A 5 8.69 -68.89 -49.18
C THR A 5 7.52 -69.32 -50.11
N PRO A 6 6.33 -69.76 -49.61
CA PRO A 6 5.37 -68.86 -48.90
C PRO A 6 4.42 -69.46 -47.83
N LEU A 7 3.68 -68.52 -47.23
CA LEU A 7 2.84 -68.51 -46.01
C LEU A 7 1.43 -69.13 -46.14
N SER A 8 0.85 -69.49 -44.98
CA SER A 8 -0.59 -69.33 -44.66
C SER A 8 -0.77 -69.04 -43.16
N PHE A 9 -1.83 -68.30 -42.80
CA PHE A 9 -2.07 -67.70 -41.49
C PHE A 9 -3.45 -68.13 -40.98
N ASP A 10 -3.57 -68.59 -39.73
CA ASP A 10 -4.78 -68.34 -38.93
C ASP A 10 -4.58 -68.47 -37.39
N MET A 11 -5.26 -67.55 -36.69
CA MET A 11 -5.59 -67.40 -35.26
C MET A 11 -4.67 -67.91 -34.12
N ARG A 12 -4.22 -66.97 -33.26
CA ARG A 12 -4.44 -66.99 -31.78
C ARG A 12 -4.01 -65.68 -31.08
N CYS A 13 -4.92 -65.18 -30.25
CA CYS A 13 -4.74 -64.55 -28.93
C CYS A 13 -3.58 -63.55 -28.72
N ALA A 14 -3.89 -62.25 -28.60
CA ALA A 14 -2.97 -61.24 -28.07
C ALA A 14 -3.62 -60.39 -26.97
N THR A 15 -2.89 -60.36 -25.86
CA THR A 15 -2.99 -59.61 -24.61
C THR A 15 -3.25 -58.11 -24.73
N LEU A 16 -3.99 -57.58 -23.75
CA LEU A 16 -4.12 -56.16 -23.40
C LEU A 16 -2.77 -55.42 -23.46
N ARG A 17 -2.73 -54.28 -24.16
CA ARG A 17 -1.76 -53.22 -23.93
C ARG A 17 -2.52 -51.93 -23.63
N SER A 18 -2.27 -51.40 -22.43
CA SER A 18 -2.75 -50.10 -21.98
C SER A 18 -2.24 -49.00 -22.91
N PHE A 19 -3.14 -48.21 -23.47
CA PHE A 19 -2.80 -46.94 -24.12
C PHE A 19 -2.57 -45.90 -23.02
N ALA A 20 -1.33 -45.45 -22.87
CA ALA A 20 -1.01 -44.25 -22.11
C ALA A 20 -1.43 -43.04 -22.96
N ALA A 21 -2.43 -42.30 -22.51
CA ALA A 21 -2.77 -41.00 -23.06
C ALA A 21 -1.65 -40.02 -22.67
N LEU A 22 -0.97 -39.47 -23.68
CA LEU A 22 -0.02 -38.39 -23.51
C LEU A 22 -0.83 -37.11 -23.26
N THR A 23 -1.06 -36.76 -22.00
CA THR A 23 -1.56 -35.44 -21.62
C THR A 23 -0.45 -34.43 -21.91
N LEU A 24 -0.68 -33.59 -22.91
CA LEU A 24 0.13 -32.41 -23.16
C LEU A 24 -0.11 -31.46 -21.98
N SER A 25 0.80 -31.44 -21.02
CA SER A 25 0.80 -30.45 -19.95
C SER A 25 1.05 -29.09 -20.59
N ILE A 26 -0.01 -28.33 -20.82
CA ILE A 26 0.09 -26.88 -20.95
C ILE A 26 0.77 -26.45 -19.65
N HIS A 27 2.01 -25.98 -19.76
CA HIS A 27 2.64 -25.30 -18.65
C HIS A 27 1.83 -24.02 -18.49
N ALA A 28 0.88 -24.03 -17.55
CA ALA A 28 0.51 -22.79 -16.90
C ALA A 28 1.84 -22.23 -16.40
N THR A 29 2.27 -21.11 -16.96
CA THR A 29 3.23 -20.24 -16.30
C THR A 29 2.71 -20.10 -14.87
N SER A 30 3.54 -20.44 -13.89
CA SER A 30 3.23 -20.12 -12.51
C SER A 30 2.81 -18.65 -12.48
N ALA A 31 1.61 -18.36 -11.99
CA ALA A 31 1.41 -17.05 -11.40
C ALA A 31 2.52 -16.91 -10.36
N ASP A 32 3.43 -15.95 -10.53
CA ASP A 32 4.52 -15.77 -9.57
C ASP A 32 3.87 -15.42 -8.23
N ALA A 33 4.10 -16.28 -7.24
CA ALA A 33 3.43 -16.20 -5.95
C ALA A 33 3.81 -14.88 -5.27
N GLN A 34 2.82 -14.25 -4.65
CA GLN A 34 2.98 -13.03 -3.86
C GLN A 34 4.01 -13.17 -2.75
N LEU A 35 4.38 -12.04 -2.14
CA LEU A 35 5.21 -12.00 -0.94
C LEU A 35 4.70 -13.02 0.10
N THR A 36 5.58 -13.88 0.59
CA THR A 36 5.26 -14.93 1.57
C THR A 36 5.83 -14.60 2.96
N PRO A 37 5.26 -15.14 4.05
CA PRO A 37 5.76 -14.89 5.41
C PRO A 37 7.26 -15.16 5.58
N GLU A 38 7.80 -16.20 4.95
CA GLU A 38 9.21 -16.58 5.08
C GLU A 38 10.18 -15.55 4.46
N GLN A 39 9.67 -14.66 3.61
CA GLN A 39 10.40 -13.57 2.96
C GLN A 39 10.32 -12.25 3.74
N VAL A 40 9.61 -12.25 4.87
CA VAL A 40 9.43 -11.09 5.75
C VAL A 40 10.35 -11.20 6.95
N LEU A 41 11.09 -10.11 7.23
CA LEU A 41 11.89 -9.96 8.44
C LEU A 41 11.36 -8.80 9.29
N VAL A 42 10.84 -9.13 10.47
CA VAL A 42 10.42 -8.18 11.49
C VAL A 42 11.65 -7.69 12.25
N VAL A 43 11.91 -6.38 12.15
CA VAL A 43 13.01 -5.70 12.83
C VAL A 43 12.45 -4.98 14.05
N TYR A 44 12.97 -5.31 15.23
CA TYR A 44 12.55 -4.70 16.49
C TYR A 44 13.75 -4.44 17.40
N ASP A 45 13.55 -3.63 18.44
CA ASP A 45 14.54 -3.43 19.49
C ASP A 45 13.92 -3.79 20.84
N ALA A 46 14.39 -4.86 21.47
CA ALA A 46 13.86 -5.34 22.75
C ALA A 46 13.98 -4.34 23.90
N ARG A 47 14.83 -3.32 23.74
CA ARG A 47 15.02 -2.25 24.73
C ARG A 47 13.94 -1.18 24.65
N ILE A 48 13.15 -1.17 23.57
CA ILE A 48 12.00 -0.30 23.36
C ILE A 48 10.72 -1.11 23.67
N PRO A 49 10.02 -0.84 24.79
CA PRO A 49 8.89 -1.68 25.21
C PRO A 49 7.78 -1.83 24.16
N SER A 50 7.46 -0.76 23.42
CA SER A 50 6.47 -0.81 22.35
C SER A 50 6.93 -1.67 21.17
N SER A 51 8.23 -1.65 20.85
CA SER A 51 8.79 -2.35 19.70
C SER A 51 8.70 -3.87 19.88
N ILE A 52 9.13 -4.39 21.04
CA ILE A 52 9.03 -5.83 21.34
C ILE A 52 7.58 -6.30 21.51
N GLU A 53 6.70 -5.47 22.08
CA GLU A 53 5.29 -5.84 22.23
C GLU A 53 4.58 -5.94 20.86
N VAL A 54 4.88 -5.04 19.92
CA VAL A 54 4.38 -5.12 18.55
C VAL A 54 4.99 -6.31 17.80
N ALA A 55 6.29 -6.53 17.93
CA ALA A 55 6.97 -7.65 17.30
C ALA A 55 6.43 -9.01 17.79
N GLU A 56 6.22 -9.18 19.10
CA GLU A 56 5.62 -10.39 19.67
C GLU A 56 4.18 -10.59 19.20
N TYR A 57 3.38 -9.51 19.13
CA TYR A 57 2.01 -9.61 18.63
C TYR A 57 1.95 -10.05 17.16
N TYR A 58 2.85 -9.53 16.35
CA TYR A 58 2.87 -9.83 14.93
C TYR A 58 3.51 -11.19 14.62
N ALA A 59 4.72 -11.46 15.11
CA ALA A 59 5.48 -12.68 14.79
C ALA A 59 5.26 -13.85 15.76
N GLY A 60 4.68 -13.60 16.94
CA GLY A 60 4.44 -14.59 18.00
C GLY A 60 5.64 -14.84 18.92
N SER A 61 5.37 -15.33 20.13
CA SER A 61 6.39 -15.61 21.16
C SER A 61 7.32 -16.78 20.81
N ALA A 62 6.96 -17.58 19.80
CA ALA A 62 7.84 -18.61 19.25
C ALA A 62 9.05 -18.01 18.51
N THR A 63 8.87 -16.82 17.93
CA THR A 63 9.88 -16.10 17.14
C THR A 63 10.49 -14.96 17.94
N VAL A 64 9.69 -14.25 18.73
CA VAL A 64 10.12 -13.10 19.55
C VAL A 64 10.17 -13.49 21.03
N THR A 65 11.36 -13.77 21.55
CA THR A 65 11.54 -14.17 22.95
C THR A 65 11.65 -12.96 23.88
N GLY A 66 11.01 -13.02 25.04
CA GLY A 66 11.11 -11.96 26.06
C GLY A 66 10.06 -10.84 25.92
N GLY A 67 9.12 -10.99 25.00
CA GLY A 67 7.94 -10.13 24.93
C GLY A 67 7.04 -10.25 26.17
N PRO A 68 6.16 -9.27 26.39
CA PRO A 68 5.34 -9.17 27.59
C PRO A 68 4.32 -10.30 27.78
N SER A 69 3.85 -10.92 26.69
CA SER A 69 2.87 -12.01 26.72
C SER A 69 3.55 -13.34 27.09
N GLY A 70 4.61 -13.68 26.35
CA GLY A 70 5.39 -14.92 26.52
C GLY A 70 4.70 -16.18 25.96
N ASP A 71 3.44 -16.09 25.52
CA ASP A 71 2.68 -17.16 24.89
C ASP A 71 1.80 -16.69 23.71
N GLU A 72 2.14 -15.56 23.11
CA GLU A 72 1.44 -14.98 21.97
C GLU A 72 1.56 -15.88 20.73
N PRO A 73 0.44 -16.25 20.07
CA PRO A 73 0.48 -17.08 18.88
C PRO A 73 1.12 -16.37 17.67
N GLY A 74 1.02 -15.05 17.61
CA GLY A 74 1.43 -14.24 16.45
C GLY A 74 0.32 -14.13 15.41
N ALA A 75 0.08 -12.92 14.89
CA ALA A 75 -0.80 -12.70 13.74
C ALA A 75 -0.25 -13.35 12.46
N GLN A 76 1.08 -13.35 12.31
CA GLN A 76 1.83 -13.92 11.20
C GLN A 76 2.97 -14.81 11.74
N PRO A 77 2.66 -16.00 12.31
CA PRO A 77 3.62 -16.82 13.06
C PRO A 77 4.80 -17.40 12.24
N ASN A 78 4.73 -17.33 10.91
CA ASN A 78 5.75 -17.88 10.00
C ASN A 78 6.75 -16.83 9.51
N VAL A 79 6.60 -15.56 9.92
CA VAL A 79 7.60 -14.53 9.62
C VAL A 79 8.88 -14.75 10.43
N ARG A 80 9.97 -14.16 9.97
CA ARG A 80 11.22 -14.10 10.70
C ARG A 80 11.26 -12.82 11.54
N ALA A 81 12.04 -12.82 12.62
CA ALA A 81 12.29 -11.61 13.39
C ALA A 81 13.75 -11.49 13.83
N VAL A 82 14.21 -10.26 14.04
CA VAL A 82 15.54 -9.94 14.56
C VAL A 82 15.47 -8.79 15.56
N ASP A 83 16.13 -8.98 16.70
CA ASP A 83 16.32 -7.95 17.71
C ASP A 83 17.61 -7.17 17.42
N LEU A 84 17.51 -5.86 17.22
CA LEU A 84 18.68 -4.99 17.05
C LEU A 84 19.62 -5.02 18.25
N ALA A 85 19.10 -5.26 19.46
CA ALA A 85 19.95 -5.40 20.65
C ALA A 85 20.90 -6.61 20.55
N ASP A 86 20.46 -7.70 19.92
CA ASP A 86 21.28 -8.90 19.68
C ASP A 86 22.32 -8.69 18.57
N LEU A 87 22.10 -7.72 17.67
CA LEU A 87 23.06 -7.34 16.63
C LEU A 87 24.19 -6.45 17.16
N GLY A 88 24.15 -6.06 18.44
CA GLY A 88 25.14 -5.19 19.07
C GLY A 88 24.95 -3.70 18.76
N ALA A 89 23.82 -3.33 18.13
CA ALA A 89 23.47 -1.95 17.85
C ALA A 89 23.16 -1.18 19.14
N ALA A 90 23.45 0.11 19.19
CA ALA A 90 22.99 1.03 20.22
C ALA A 90 21.46 1.21 20.16
N PRO A 91 20.79 1.59 21.27
CA PRO A 91 19.35 1.85 21.26
C PRO A 91 18.99 3.00 20.34
N LEU A 92 18.05 2.76 19.42
CA LEU A 92 17.53 3.78 18.51
C LEU A 92 16.26 4.40 19.12
N SER A 93 16.37 5.58 19.73
CA SER A 93 15.23 6.25 20.38
C SER A 93 14.91 7.58 19.71
N GLY A 94 13.62 7.87 19.56
CA GLY A 94 13.13 9.14 19.03
C GLY A 94 12.79 9.08 17.53
N PRO A 95 12.10 10.10 17.01
CA PRO A 95 11.60 10.12 15.63
C PRO A 95 12.72 10.23 14.59
N ASP A 96 13.83 10.86 14.97
CA ASP A 96 14.90 11.30 14.09
C ASP A 96 16.17 10.51 14.32
N ILE A 97 16.91 10.26 13.24
CA ILE A 97 18.20 9.60 13.26
C ILE A 97 19.17 10.34 12.33
N ALA A 98 20.39 10.61 12.82
CA ALA A 98 21.45 11.14 11.96
C ALA A 98 21.99 10.04 11.04
N VAL A 99 22.41 10.39 9.82
CA VAL A 99 22.98 9.45 8.83
C VAL A 99 24.00 8.50 9.46
N ALA A 100 25.02 9.02 10.15
CA ALA A 100 26.05 8.17 10.78
C ALA A 100 25.49 7.12 11.77
N THR A 101 24.41 7.45 12.49
CA THR A 101 23.75 6.52 13.42
C THR A 101 22.87 5.52 12.65
N TYR A 102 22.18 5.96 11.59
CA TYR A 102 21.45 5.07 10.70
C TYR A 102 22.36 3.98 10.10
N LEU A 103 23.52 4.40 9.56
CA LEU A 103 24.49 3.47 8.98
C LEU A 103 25.00 2.48 10.03
N SER A 104 25.51 2.98 11.15
CA SER A 104 26.24 2.15 12.14
C SER A 104 25.33 1.31 13.05
N GLU A 105 24.10 1.75 13.32
CA GLU A 105 23.23 1.15 14.33
C GLU A 105 21.94 0.51 13.75
N LEU A 106 21.62 0.75 12.47
CA LEU A 106 20.47 0.12 11.81
C LEU A 106 20.87 -0.64 10.55
N ARG A 107 21.36 0.07 9.53
CA ARG A 107 21.63 -0.49 8.20
C ARG A 107 22.72 -1.56 8.23
N ASP A 108 23.92 -1.23 8.71
CA ASP A 108 25.06 -2.13 8.65
C ASP A 108 24.87 -3.38 9.55
N PRO A 109 24.36 -3.26 10.79
CA PRO A 109 24.05 -4.44 11.61
C PRO A 109 23.03 -5.36 10.92
N LEU A 110 21.96 -4.82 10.33
CA LEU A 110 20.95 -5.60 9.63
C LEU A 110 21.52 -6.29 8.37
N ARG A 111 22.28 -5.54 7.55
CA ARG A 111 22.96 -6.06 6.37
C ARG A 111 23.90 -7.21 6.73
N GLN A 112 24.70 -7.05 7.79
CA GLN A 112 25.61 -8.08 8.29
C GLN A 112 24.86 -9.31 8.80
N HIS A 113 23.72 -9.11 9.49
CA HIS A 113 22.88 -10.21 9.95
C HIS A 113 22.35 -11.05 8.78
N LEU A 114 21.81 -10.41 7.74
CA LEU A 114 21.30 -11.10 6.56
C LEU A 114 22.38 -11.94 5.87
N ILE A 115 23.58 -11.37 5.67
CA ILE A 115 24.73 -12.11 5.12
C ILE A 115 25.13 -13.29 6.03
N ALA A 116 25.24 -13.05 7.34
CA ALA A 116 25.70 -14.06 8.29
C ALA A 116 24.73 -15.24 8.42
N THR A 117 23.46 -15.03 8.10
CA THR A 117 22.40 -16.03 8.21
C THR A 117 22.01 -16.64 6.86
N GLY A 118 22.59 -16.18 5.75
CA GLY A 118 22.29 -16.68 4.40
C GLY A 118 20.91 -16.23 3.91
N LEU A 119 20.43 -15.08 4.36
CA LEU A 119 19.09 -14.55 4.09
C LEU A 119 19.07 -13.44 3.03
N GLU A 120 20.21 -13.11 2.44
CA GLU A 120 20.37 -12.04 1.45
C GLU A 120 19.42 -12.12 0.24
N LEU A 121 19.05 -13.33 -0.19
CA LEU A 121 18.16 -13.58 -1.32
C LEU A 121 16.78 -14.09 -0.90
N ASP A 122 16.62 -14.46 0.37
CA ASP A 122 15.36 -14.99 0.90
C ASP A 122 14.43 -13.84 1.35
N ILE A 123 15.00 -12.83 2.02
CA ILE A 123 14.23 -11.68 2.50
C ILE A 123 13.94 -10.73 1.35
N ARG A 124 12.65 -10.40 1.19
CA ARG A 124 12.14 -9.41 0.23
C ARG A 124 11.43 -8.24 0.89
N CYS A 125 11.06 -8.38 2.17
CA CYS A 125 10.37 -7.33 2.92
C CYS A 125 10.90 -7.19 4.35
N LEU A 126 11.09 -5.95 4.78
CA LEU A 126 11.37 -5.59 6.17
C LEU A 126 10.12 -5.00 6.83
N VAL A 127 9.92 -5.29 8.12
CA VAL A 127 8.85 -4.70 8.94
C VAL A 127 9.46 -4.02 10.15
N LEU A 128 9.37 -2.69 10.22
CA LEU A 128 9.84 -1.91 11.37
C LEU A 128 8.76 -1.84 12.45
N CYS A 129 9.14 -2.12 13.70
CA CYS A 129 8.20 -2.07 14.83
C CYS A 129 8.18 -0.70 15.52
N MET A 130 7.00 -0.32 16.01
CA MET A 130 6.72 0.92 16.75
C MET A 130 7.84 1.37 17.69
N GLY A 131 8.20 2.64 17.60
CA GLY A 131 9.17 3.32 18.48
C GLY A 131 10.58 3.45 17.88
N MET A 132 10.86 2.76 16.76
CA MET A 132 12.06 3.02 15.96
C MET A 132 11.95 4.36 15.22
N PRO A 133 13.07 5.09 15.01
CA PRO A 133 13.10 6.30 14.19
C PRO A 133 12.51 6.07 12.79
N HIS A 134 11.91 7.10 12.23
CA HIS A 134 11.30 7.07 10.89
C HIS A 134 11.84 8.18 9.97
N ARG A 135 12.71 9.07 10.48
CA ARG A 135 13.24 10.21 9.73
C ARG A 135 14.76 10.23 9.79
N ILE A 136 15.42 10.08 8.64
CA ILE A 136 16.84 10.35 8.48
C ILE A 136 16.98 11.85 8.24
N LEU A 137 17.72 12.52 9.11
CA LEU A 137 17.99 13.94 8.98
C LEU A 137 19.02 14.17 7.87
N ASP A 138 18.90 15.30 7.22
CA ASP A 138 19.88 15.79 6.26
C ASP A 138 21.30 15.79 6.86
N PHE A 139 22.31 15.49 6.03
CA PHE A 139 23.67 15.23 6.49
C PHE A 139 24.37 16.46 7.06
N ASP A 140 24.25 17.61 6.39
CA ASP A 140 24.99 18.83 6.73
C ASP A 140 24.12 19.92 7.38
N ASP A 141 22.79 19.80 7.24
CA ASP A 141 21.78 20.49 8.05
C ASP A 141 20.86 19.53 8.86
N PRO A 142 21.42 18.66 9.74
CA PRO A 142 20.66 17.72 10.57
C PRO A 142 19.86 18.39 11.70
N GLN A 143 20.00 19.70 11.87
CA GLN A 143 19.45 20.57 12.91
C GLN A 143 19.61 20.20 14.38
N THR A 144 20.65 20.78 14.99
CA THR A 144 20.64 21.19 16.40
C THR A 144 21.30 22.57 16.58
N ASP A 145 20.50 23.61 16.84
CA ASP A 145 20.85 24.95 17.38
C ASP A 145 21.72 25.88 16.47
N LEU A 146 21.11 26.97 15.92
CA LEU A 146 21.63 28.36 15.77
C LEU A 146 20.98 29.20 14.62
N ASP A 147 19.69 29.56 14.69
CA ASP A 147 19.14 30.83 14.13
C ASP A 147 17.96 31.32 14.99
N PRO A 148 17.92 32.60 15.42
CA PRO A 148 16.86 33.12 16.28
C PRO A 148 15.45 33.28 15.66
N ASP A 149 15.23 33.14 14.34
CA ASP A 149 13.91 33.49 13.73
C ASP A 149 13.14 32.39 12.93
N ASP A 150 13.70 31.26 12.47
CA ASP A 150 12.93 30.08 11.90
C ASP A 150 13.75 28.77 11.71
N ALA A 151 15.08 28.73 11.88
CA ALA A 151 15.91 27.51 11.66
C ALA A 151 15.89 26.49 12.82
N THR A 152 14.69 26.18 13.33
CA THR A 152 14.50 25.31 14.53
C THR A 152 13.89 23.93 14.24
N ARG A 153 13.53 23.65 12.97
CA ARG A 153 13.01 22.36 12.49
C ARG A 153 13.76 21.87 11.22
N PRO A 154 14.11 20.57 11.09
CA PRO A 154 14.94 20.01 10.02
C PRO A 154 14.61 20.52 8.62
N ILE A 155 15.56 20.52 7.67
CA ILE A 155 15.30 21.01 6.30
C ILE A 155 14.11 20.32 5.63
N GLY A 156 13.95 19.01 5.88
CA GLY A 156 12.77 18.27 5.42
C GLY A 156 11.44 18.84 5.91
N ASP A 157 11.38 19.55 7.04
CA ASP A 157 10.19 20.23 7.60
C ASP A 157 10.04 21.69 7.06
N ARG A 158 10.88 22.12 6.11
CA ARG A 158 10.95 23.47 5.52
C ARG A 158 10.81 23.38 3.99
N PRO A 159 9.59 23.37 3.43
CA PRO A 159 9.35 23.06 2.01
C PRO A 159 10.13 23.90 0.99
N ARG A 160 10.36 25.19 1.29
CA ARG A 160 11.13 26.07 0.41
C ARG A 160 12.61 25.72 0.42
N ASP A 161 13.16 25.52 1.61
CA ASP A 161 14.58 25.25 1.78
C ASP A 161 14.90 23.85 1.22
N LEU A 162 14.02 22.85 1.42
CA LEU A 162 14.16 21.54 0.80
C LEU A 162 14.12 21.59 -0.74
N LEU A 163 13.26 22.45 -1.31
CA LEU A 163 13.23 22.63 -2.76
C LEU A 163 14.54 23.23 -3.27
N ASP A 164 15.11 24.19 -2.54
CA ASP A 164 16.40 24.80 -2.89
C ASP A 164 17.52 23.74 -2.84
N GLU A 165 17.61 22.91 -1.78
CA GLU A 165 18.58 21.81 -1.68
C GLU A 165 18.39 20.76 -2.78
N ARG A 166 17.15 20.35 -3.09
CA ARG A 166 16.89 19.37 -4.16
C ARG A 166 17.33 19.90 -5.52
N VAL A 167 17.23 21.20 -5.78
CA VAL A 167 17.70 21.81 -7.04
C VAL A 167 19.23 21.91 -7.08
N GLU A 168 19.87 22.13 -5.93
CA GLU A 168 21.32 22.16 -5.82
C GLU A 168 21.92 20.74 -5.88
N GLY A 169 21.14 19.72 -5.52
CA GLY A 169 21.54 18.34 -5.43
C GLY A 169 22.20 18.05 -4.09
N ASP A 170 21.57 18.47 -3.00
CA ASP A 170 22.10 18.41 -1.63
C ASP A 170 21.03 17.95 -0.63
N ALA A 171 19.91 17.38 -1.13
CA ALA A 171 18.79 16.99 -0.30
C ALA A 171 19.01 15.58 0.27
N SER A 172 19.97 15.44 1.19
CA SER A 172 20.50 14.17 1.72
C SER A 172 19.68 13.57 2.87
N LEU A 173 18.35 13.69 2.78
CA LEU A 173 17.38 13.22 3.79
C LEU A 173 16.40 12.20 3.23
N ALA A 174 15.89 11.35 4.12
CA ALA A 174 14.93 10.31 3.74
C ALA A 174 14.06 9.90 4.91
N SER A 175 12.99 9.15 4.63
CA SER A 175 12.43 8.26 5.64
C SER A 175 13.38 7.08 5.84
N VAL A 176 13.43 6.56 7.07
CA VAL A 176 14.19 5.34 7.36
C VAL A 176 13.68 4.18 6.51
N ASP A 177 12.38 4.11 6.31
CA ASP A 177 11.70 3.07 5.56
C ASP A 177 12.12 3.06 4.08
N SER A 178 12.13 4.23 3.42
CA SER A 178 12.52 4.38 2.01
C SER A 178 14.00 4.10 1.81
N GLU A 179 14.86 4.56 2.72
CA GLU A 179 16.29 4.31 2.63
C GLU A 179 16.65 2.83 2.86
N LEU A 180 15.91 2.13 3.73
CA LEU A 180 16.08 0.69 3.93
C LEU A 180 15.66 -0.15 2.73
N THR A 181 14.84 0.37 1.82
CA THR A 181 14.57 -0.32 0.55
C THR A 181 15.86 -0.52 -0.26
N LEU A 182 16.82 0.39 -0.07
CA LEU A 182 18.15 0.41 -0.67
C LEU A 182 19.20 -0.23 0.24
N LEU A 183 18.80 -1.13 1.15
CA LEU A 183 19.71 -1.78 2.13
C LEU A 183 21.04 -2.25 1.54
N TRP A 184 21.06 -2.70 0.30
CA TRP A 184 22.24 -3.26 -0.38
C TRP A 184 23.03 -2.27 -1.22
N GLN A 185 22.58 -1.03 -1.32
CA GLN A 185 23.26 0.06 -2.01
C GLN A 185 23.92 0.97 -0.99
N ASP A 186 25.10 1.48 -1.35
CA ASP A 186 25.91 2.37 -0.51
C ASP A 186 25.60 3.83 -0.88
N THR A 187 24.33 4.19 -0.75
CA THR A 187 23.72 5.48 -1.12
C THR A 187 24.26 6.65 -0.31
N LEU A 188 24.35 6.46 1.01
CA LEU A 188 24.76 7.45 2.01
C LEU A 188 26.24 7.31 2.45
N ASP A 189 26.99 6.35 1.91
CA ASP A 189 28.38 6.08 2.37
C ASP A 189 29.39 7.12 1.89
N THR A 190 29.07 7.79 0.77
CA THR A 190 29.92 8.83 0.18
C THR A 190 29.46 10.24 0.52
N GLU A 191 28.30 10.38 1.16
CA GLU A 191 27.71 11.65 1.55
C GLU A 191 28.65 12.45 2.43
N ALA A 192 28.94 13.69 2.02
CA ALA A 192 29.80 14.61 2.75
C ALA A 192 29.21 16.00 2.94
N GLY A 193 27.95 16.22 2.57
CA GLY A 193 27.27 17.52 2.62
C GLY A 193 27.71 18.45 1.51
N GLU A 194 28.08 17.91 0.34
CA GLU A 194 28.46 18.71 -0.81
C GLU A 194 27.59 18.31 -2.01
N PRO A 195 27.09 19.28 -2.80
CA PRO A 195 26.11 18.97 -3.82
C PRO A 195 26.56 17.93 -4.86
N GLY A 196 25.76 16.88 -4.99
CA GLY A 196 25.88 15.79 -5.95
C GLY A 196 27.07 14.87 -5.72
N ASP A 197 27.52 14.77 -4.47
CA ASP A 197 28.60 13.89 -4.06
C ASP A 197 28.12 12.45 -3.74
N SER A 198 26.81 12.30 -3.55
CA SER A 198 26.15 11.03 -3.30
C SER A 198 24.90 10.83 -4.17
N ILE A 199 24.32 9.64 -4.10
CA ILE A 199 23.02 9.35 -4.72
C ILE A 199 21.85 9.62 -3.76
N ALA A 200 22.15 9.94 -2.50
CA ALA A 200 21.16 10.30 -1.49
C ALA A 200 20.74 11.78 -1.57
N ASP A 201 21.50 12.61 -2.28
CA ASP A 201 21.26 14.03 -2.57
C ASP A 201 19.95 14.37 -3.33
N GLY A 202 19.12 13.36 -3.60
CA GLY A 202 17.85 13.53 -4.28
C GLY A 202 17.02 12.25 -4.32
N ALA A 203 15.95 12.30 -5.10
CA ALA A 203 14.98 11.22 -5.19
C ALA A 203 15.41 10.15 -6.23
N LEU A 204 15.60 8.91 -5.80
CA LEU A 204 15.92 7.79 -6.69
C LEU A 204 14.64 7.19 -7.28
N ILE A 205 14.51 7.14 -8.61
CA ILE A 205 13.36 6.51 -9.28
C ILE A 205 13.22 5.05 -8.85
N ASN A 206 12.04 4.73 -8.32
CA ASN A 206 11.67 3.39 -7.91
C ASN A 206 11.46 2.50 -9.15
N PRO A 207 12.25 1.43 -9.35
CA PRO A 207 12.12 0.56 -10.51
C PRO A 207 10.89 -0.36 -10.44
N TYR A 208 10.18 -0.38 -9.30
CA TYR A 208 8.93 -1.12 -9.09
C TYR A 208 7.69 -0.23 -9.18
N HIS A 209 7.86 1.08 -9.34
CA HIS A 209 6.75 2.01 -9.57
C HIS A 209 5.98 1.56 -10.83
N ARG A 210 4.65 1.43 -10.69
CA ARG A 210 3.68 0.99 -11.70
C ARG A 210 3.75 -0.48 -12.12
N GLU A 211 4.56 -1.28 -11.45
CA GLU A 211 4.53 -2.71 -11.66
C GLU A 211 3.21 -3.30 -11.14
N THR A 212 2.61 -4.21 -11.91
CA THR A 212 1.33 -4.87 -11.57
C THR A 212 1.51 -6.34 -11.23
N THR A 213 2.76 -6.76 -11.06
CA THR A 213 3.13 -8.13 -10.75
C THR A 213 3.87 -8.19 -9.42
N SER A 214 3.80 -9.36 -8.76
CA SER A 214 4.47 -9.58 -7.49
C SER A 214 5.97 -9.27 -7.58
N ILE A 215 6.56 -8.82 -6.49
CA ILE A 215 8.00 -8.61 -6.35
C ILE A 215 8.80 -9.88 -6.65
N ASN A 216 8.18 -11.05 -6.49
CA ASN A 216 8.75 -12.37 -6.80
C ASN A 216 8.87 -12.67 -8.30
N ALA A 217 8.18 -11.92 -9.17
CA ALA A 217 8.40 -11.99 -10.62
C ALA A 217 9.77 -11.43 -11.04
N PHE A 218 10.45 -10.68 -10.15
CA PHE A 218 11.73 -10.06 -10.41
C PHE A 218 12.86 -10.81 -9.71
N SER A 219 13.87 -11.17 -10.51
CA SER A 219 15.06 -11.87 -10.02
C SER A 219 15.90 -10.95 -9.14
N ASN A 220 16.11 -11.33 -7.88
CA ASN A 220 17.02 -10.66 -6.95
C ASN A 220 18.46 -11.19 -6.98
N ALA A 221 18.82 -12.00 -7.98
CA ALA A 221 20.15 -12.62 -8.09
C ALA A 221 21.33 -11.62 -8.09
N ASN A 222 21.08 -10.33 -8.38
CA ASN A 222 22.09 -9.28 -8.40
C ASN A 222 21.88 -8.23 -7.29
N ILE A 223 21.06 -8.50 -6.27
CA ILE A 223 20.72 -7.50 -5.24
C ILE A 223 21.95 -6.98 -4.48
N LEU A 224 22.97 -7.83 -4.30
CA LEU A 224 24.24 -7.48 -3.65
C LEU A 224 25.24 -6.75 -4.56
N ALA A 225 24.97 -6.66 -5.86
CA ALA A 225 25.87 -5.98 -6.77
C ALA A 225 25.70 -4.47 -6.64
N ALA A 226 26.81 -3.74 -6.59
CA ALA A 226 26.79 -2.29 -6.67
C ALA A 226 26.13 -1.85 -7.99
N LYS A 227 25.14 -0.96 -7.88
CA LYS A 227 24.39 -0.45 -9.01
C LYS A 227 24.96 0.88 -9.49
N ALA A 228 24.78 1.15 -10.77
CA ALA A 228 25.18 2.41 -11.37
C ALA A 228 23.95 3.32 -11.52
N PHE A 229 24.10 4.56 -11.08
CA PHE A 229 23.07 5.58 -11.08
C PHE A 229 23.59 6.84 -11.77
N THR A 230 22.65 7.66 -12.24
CA THR A 230 22.93 8.97 -12.84
C THR A 230 21.76 9.89 -12.57
N THR A 231 22.03 11.19 -12.50
CA THR A 231 20.98 12.21 -12.58
C THR A 231 20.28 12.12 -13.94
N VAL A 232 18.95 12.10 -13.95
CA VAL A 232 18.12 11.98 -15.16
C VAL A 232 17.30 13.23 -15.48
N GLU A 233 17.12 14.14 -14.51
CA GLU A 233 16.42 15.43 -14.67
C GLU A 233 17.06 16.54 -13.82
N ASP A 234 16.71 17.80 -14.13
CA ASP A 234 17.30 19.01 -13.52
C ASP A 234 16.91 19.22 -12.02
N TRP A 235 16.06 18.37 -11.43
CA TRP A 235 15.60 18.42 -10.03
C TRP A 235 16.28 17.36 -9.15
N PHE A 236 17.53 17.06 -9.50
CA PHE A 236 18.35 16.01 -8.93
C PHE A 236 17.64 14.65 -8.77
N THR A 237 16.74 14.34 -9.71
CA THR A 237 16.12 13.02 -9.79
C THR A 237 17.17 12.02 -10.27
N ILE A 238 17.40 10.99 -9.47
CA ILE A 238 18.37 9.95 -9.76
C ILE A 238 17.67 8.77 -10.41
N GLY A 239 18.27 8.20 -11.45
CA GLY A 239 17.77 7.00 -12.10
C GLY A 239 18.87 5.96 -12.29
N ALA A 240 18.47 4.74 -12.64
CA ALA A 240 19.41 3.73 -13.10
C ALA A 240 20.18 4.26 -14.32
N ASP A 241 21.52 4.12 -14.32
CA ASP A 241 22.33 4.53 -15.46
C ASP A 241 21.88 3.75 -16.72
N PRO A 242 21.41 4.44 -17.79
CA PRO A 242 20.95 3.77 -19.00
C PRO A 242 22.06 3.01 -19.74
N ALA A 243 23.33 3.29 -19.45
CA ALA A 243 24.48 2.54 -19.96
C ALA A 243 24.79 1.27 -19.13
N ALA A 244 24.23 1.13 -17.93
CA ALA A 244 24.45 -0.03 -17.08
C ALA A 244 23.79 -1.29 -17.66
N THR A 245 24.50 -2.41 -17.58
CA THR A 245 24.03 -3.71 -18.08
C THR A 245 24.35 -4.83 -17.10
N GLY A 246 23.60 -5.94 -17.19
CA GLY A 246 23.79 -7.08 -16.31
C GLY A 246 23.61 -6.71 -14.85
N ALA A 247 24.53 -7.16 -13.98
CA ALA A 247 24.44 -6.97 -12.53
C ALA A 247 24.51 -5.51 -12.07
N ALA A 248 25.08 -4.61 -12.88
CA ALA A 248 25.19 -3.18 -12.54
C ALA A 248 23.90 -2.38 -12.79
N ARG A 249 22.93 -2.96 -13.52
CA ARG A 249 21.64 -2.31 -13.77
C ARG A 249 20.73 -2.48 -12.55
N PHE A 250 20.11 -1.38 -12.12
CA PHE A 250 19.10 -1.39 -11.07
C PHE A 250 17.72 -1.78 -11.64
N THR A 251 17.03 -2.69 -10.96
CA THR A 251 15.72 -3.24 -11.36
C THR A 251 14.86 -3.50 -10.12
N ALA A 252 13.56 -3.81 -10.29
CA ALA A 252 12.68 -4.17 -9.18
C ALA A 252 13.12 -5.42 -8.39
N GLY A 253 14.03 -6.25 -8.93
CA GLY A 253 14.64 -7.35 -8.17
C GLY A 253 15.72 -6.91 -7.19
N ASP A 254 16.22 -5.68 -7.31
CA ASP A 254 17.44 -5.22 -6.63
C ASP A 254 17.18 -4.31 -5.43
N PHE A 255 15.94 -4.24 -4.94
CA PHE A 255 15.55 -3.49 -3.75
C PHE A 255 14.62 -4.33 -2.85
N LEU A 256 14.47 -3.91 -1.59
CA LEU A 256 13.57 -4.54 -0.61
C LEU A 256 12.29 -3.71 -0.45
N LEU A 257 11.17 -4.38 -0.20
CA LEU A 257 9.97 -3.72 0.31
C LEU A 257 10.19 -3.40 1.79
N VAL A 258 9.66 -2.26 2.28
CA VAL A 258 9.71 -1.92 3.70
C VAL A 258 8.36 -1.41 4.18
N THR A 259 7.88 -1.93 5.30
CA THR A 259 6.65 -1.47 5.96
C THR A 259 6.92 -1.23 7.44
N ARG A 260 5.99 -0.54 8.09
CA ARG A 260 6.04 -0.23 9.51
C ARG A 260 4.71 -0.56 10.20
N LEU A 261 4.82 -1.12 11.39
CA LEU A 261 3.71 -1.34 12.32
C LEU A 261 3.77 -0.29 13.43
N ASP A 262 3.10 0.85 13.22
CA ASP A 262 3.17 2.03 14.09
C ASP A 262 1.83 2.79 14.19
N GLY A 263 1.71 3.65 15.21
CA GLY A 263 0.52 4.40 15.56
C GLY A 263 0.72 5.13 16.90
N HIS A 264 -0.31 5.84 17.39
CA HIS A 264 -0.21 6.58 18.66
C HIS A 264 0.00 5.71 19.90
N SER A 265 -0.36 4.43 19.82
CA SER A 265 -0.21 3.48 20.92
C SER A 265 -0.09 2.06 20.38
N VAL A 266 0.50 1.16 21.18
CA VAL A 266 0.54 -0.28 20.86
C VAL A 266 -0.86 -0.83 20.63
N SER A 267 -1.89 -0.33 21.34
CA SER A 267 -3.28 -0.75 21.09
C SER A 267 -3.77 -0.36 19.70
N ASN A 268 -3.36 0.80 19.16
CA ASN A 268 -3.71 1.18 17.80
C ASN A 268 -3.02 0.26 16.79
N VAL A 269 -1.75 -0.08 17.02
CA VAL A 269 -0.98 -0.98 16.16
C VAL A 269 -1.55 -2.39 16.15
N LYS A 270 -1.88 -2.95 17.32
CA LYS A 270 -2.55 -4.27 17.43
C LYS A 270 -3.87 -4.28 16.69
N ALA A 271 -4.68 -3.23 16.86
CA ALA A 271 -5.96 -3.11 16.16
C ALA A 271 -5.79 -2.94 14.64
N LEU A 272 -4.73 -2.26 14.18
CA LEU A 272 -4.34 -2.20 12.76
C LEU A 272 -4.04 -3.59 12.21
N ILE A 273 -3.24 -4.39 12.94
CA ILE A 273 -2.87 -5.76 12.55
C ILE A 273 -4.13 -6.63 12.46
N ASP A 274 -5.02 -6.53 13.46
CA ASP A 274 -6.27 -7.29 13.49
C ASP A 274 -7.19 -6.96 12.30
N ARG A 275 -7.27 -5.68 11.93
CA ARG A 275 -8.04 -5.23 10.75
C ARG A 275 -7.45 -5.76 9.44
N ALA A 276 -6.13 -5.90 9.38
CA ALA A 276 -5.43 -6.32 8.17
C ALA A 276 -5.49 -7.84 7.88
N ALA A 277 -5.90 -8.67 8.86
CA ALA A 277 -5.80 -10.13 8.76
C ALA A 277 -6.75 -10.78 7.73
N ASN A 278 -7.87 -10.14 7.38
CA ASN A 278 -8.87 -10.67 6.41
C ASN A 278 -9.63 -9.51 5.74
N VAL A 279 -8.96 -8.79 4.84
CA VAL A 279 -9.56 -7.61 4.22
C VAL A 279 -10.57 -8.02 3.15
N VAL A 280 -11.83 -7.65 3.39
CA VAL A 280 -12.94 -7.85 2.45
C VAL A 280 -13.65 -6.51 2.26
N TYR A 281 -13.66 -6.03 1.01
CA TYR A 281 -14.37 -4.81 0.64
C TYR A 281 -15.70 -5.15 -0.03
N ASP A 282 -16.81 -4.57 0.43
CA ASP A 282 -18.10 -4.69 -0.21
C ASP A 282 -18.27 -3.61 -1.28
N PRO A 283 -18.25 -3.95 -2.58
CA PRO A 283 -18.35 -2.97 -3.66
C PRO A 283 -19.73 -2.29 -3.77
N ALA A 284 -20.73 -2.78 -3.02
CA ALA A 284 -22.09 -2.24 -2.96
C ALA A 284 -22.38 -1.46 -1.66
N ALA A 285 -21.42 -1.42 -0.72
CA ALA A 285 -21.61 -0.71 0.56
C ALA A 285 -20.42 0.16 0.98
N HIS A 286 -19.22 -0.06 0.45
CA HIS A 286 -18.03 0.69 0.83
C HIS A 286 -17.69 1.77 -0.20
N ALA A 287 -17.45 2.98 0.31
CA ALA A 287 -17.07 4.14 -0.49
C ALA A 287 -15.56 4.29 -0.67
N ILE A 288 -15.20 4.81 -1.83
CA ILE A 288 -13.86 5.28 -2.18
C ILE A 288 -13.96 6.80 -2.31
N VAL A 289 -13.13 7.53 -1.56
CA VAL A 289 -13.08 9.00 -1.58
C VAL A 289 -11.85 9.44 -2.35
N LEU A 290 -12.08 10.24 -3.40
CA LEU A 290 -11.11 10.90 -4.25
C LEU A 290 -11.42 12.41 -4.19
N ASP A 291 -10.84 13.10 -3.23
CA ASP A 291 -11.14 14.51 -2.93
C ASP A 291 -10.01 15.42 -3.42
N GLU A 292 -10.13 15.82 -4.67
CA GLU A 292 -9.13 16.58 -5.41
C GLU A 292 -9.38 18.10 -5.29
N SER A 293 -8.63 18.94 -6.00
CA SER A 293 -8.87 20.38 -5.95
C SER A 293 -8.32 21.15 -7.15
N GLY A 294 -9.22 21.87 -7.81
CA GLY A 294 -8.85 22.85 -8.83
C GLY A 294 -8.74 22.24 -10.22
N SER A 295 -9.25 21.02 -10.38
CA SER A 295 -9.15 20.24 -11.60
C SER A 295 -10.24 20.54 -12.62
N GLU A 296 -9.96 20.23 -13.89
CA GLU A 296 -10.93 20.23 -14.99
C GLU A 296 -11.83 18.98 -15.05
N GLY A 297 -11.54 17.97 -14.24
CA GLY A 297 -12.27 16.72 -14.10
C GLY A 297 -12.05 15.73 -15.23
N ALA A 298 -11.01 15.93 -16.05
CA ALA A 298 -10.74 15.14 -17.25
C ALA A 298 -9.26 14.76 -17.31
N GLN A 299 -8.99 13.47 -17.53
CA GLN A 299 -7.63 12.94 -17.57
C GLN A 299 -6.74 13.70 -18.59
N ASP A 300 -5.85 14.59 -18.13
CA ASP A 300 -5.00 15.42 -18.99
C ASP A 300 -3.54 15.51 -18.51
N LEU A 301 -2.68 14.67 -19.10
CA LEU A 301 -1.23 14.75 -18.91
C LEU A 301 -0.54 15.87 -19.71
N SER A 302 -1.29 16.64 -20.52
CA SER A 302 -0.76 17.59 -21.50
C SER A 302 -0.67 19.05 -21.02
N GLY A 303 -1.16 19.34 -19.81
CA GLY A 303 -0.41 20.07 -18.79
C GLY A 303 -0.86 21.48 -18.39
N ALA A 304 -0.19 21.99 -17.36
CA ALA A 304 -0.20 23.38 -16.87
C ALA A 304 -1.57 23.96 -16.51
N ASP A 305 -2.44 23.14 -15.96
CA ASP A 305 -3.46 23.60 -15.01
C ASP A 305 -2.81 23.86 -13.63
N ASP A 306 -3.64 24.21 -12.64
CA ASP A 306 -3.22 24.49 -11.26
C ASP A 306 -3.23 23.21 -10.39
N GLU A 307 -3.31 22.00 -10.99
CA GLU A 307 -3.33 20.71 -10.29
C GLU A 307 -1.93 20.33 -9.76
N LEU A 308 -1.91 19.62 -8.64
CA LEU A 308 -0.65 19.18 -8.01
C LEU A 308 -0.23 17.79 -8.47
N ASP A 309 -1.16 16.97 -8.94
CA ASP A 309 -0.96 15.55 -9.23
C ASP A 309 -0.66 15.25 -10.70
N ASN A 310 -0.69 16.23 -11.61
CA ASN A 310 -0.38 16.01 -13.04
C ASN A 310 0.90 16.73 -13.54
N ALA A 311 1.63 17.40 -12.63
CA ALA A 311 2.83 18.17 -12.96
C ALA A 311 3.92 17.27 -13.60
N PRO A 312 4.38 17.55 -14.84
CA PRO A 312 5.23 16.62 -15.57
C PRO A 312 6.65 16.52 -14.98
N SER A 313 7.07 15.32 -14.60
CA SER A 313 8.43 14.98 -14.16
C SER A 313 8.75 13.51 -14.47
N ALA A 314 9.97 13.04 -14.17
CA ALA A 314 10.30 11.61 -14.24
C ALA A 314 9.63 10.77 -13.14
N LEU A 315 9.11 11.42 -12.10
CA LEU A 315 8.44 10.78 -10.97
C LEU A 315 6.92 10.77 -11.13
N ASN A 316 6.36 11.76 -11.83
CA ASN A 316 4.93 11.86 -12.10
C ASN A 316 4.54 11.40 -13.51
N VAL A 317 3.51 10.57 -13.62
CA VAL A 317 3.21 9.79 -14.84
C VAL A 317 1.71 9.63 -15.14
N SER A 318 0.84 10.14 -14.29
CA SER A 318 -0.63 10.03 -14.37
C SER A 318 -1.26 11.34 -13.87
N ASP A 319 -2.49 11.57 -14.30
CA ASP A 319 -3.42 12.52 -13.69
C ASP A 319 -4.26 11.68 -12.72
N ASP A 320 -3.81 11.63 -11.47
CA ASP A 320 -3.92 10.46 -10.60
C ASP A 320 -5.37 10.24 -10.12
N TYR A 321 -6.07 11.29 -9.72
CA TYR A 321 -7.43 11.18 -9.18
C TYR A 321 -8.43 10.83 -10.29
N GLU A 322 -8.31 11.44 -11.46
CA GLU A 322 -9.08 11.18 -12.67
C GLU A 322 -8.83 9.77 -13.17
N ALA A 323 -7.56 9.38 -13.27
CA ALA A 323 -7.18 8.04 -13.70
C ALA A 323 -7.71 6.97 -12.74
N THR A 324 -7.67 7.23 -11.43
CA THR A 324 -8.23 6.34 -10.42
C THR A 324 -9.75 6.21 -10.56
N ARG A 325 -10.46 7.34 -10.69
CA ARG A 325 -11.92 7.36 -10.90
C ARG A 325 -12.28 6.57 -12.16
N ASP A 326 -11.61 6.84 -13.27
CA ASP A 326 -11.88 6.23 -14.55
C ASP A 326 -11.55 4.73 -14.55
N LEU A 327 -10.48 4.33 -13.86
CA LEU A 327 -10.14 2.92 -13.62
C LEU A 327 -11.28 2.21 -12.89
N LEU A 328 -11.78 2.78 -11.78
CA LEU A 328 -12.85 2.18 -10.98
C LEU A 328 -14.17 2.07 -11.77
N LEU A 329 -14.53 3.13 -12.50
CA LEU A 329 -15.72 3.15 -13.35
C LEU A 329 -15.61 2.15 -14.52
N ALA A 330 -14.42 2.00 -15.11
CA ALA A 330 -14.18 1.06 -16.21
C ALA A 330 -14.13 -0.40 -15.73
N ASP A 331 -13.60 -0.66 -14.54
CA ASP A 331 -13.61 -1.98 -13.90
C ASP A 331 -15.04 -2.43 -13.57
N GLY A 332 -15.87 -1.51 -13.07
CA GLY A 332 -17.33 -1.69 -12.94
C GLY A 332 -17.78 -2.59 -11.80
N ARG A 333 -16.87 -3.07 -10.93
CA ARG A 333 -17.24 -3.86 -9.75
C ARG A 333 -17.84 -3.01 -8.62
N PHE A 334 -17.37 -1.78 -8.44
CA PHE A 334 -17.92 -0.84 -7.46
C PHE A 334 -19.13 -0.09 -8.02
N ALA A 335 -20.14 0.13 -7.18
CA ALA A 335 -21.27 0.96 -7.54
C ALA A 335 -20.80 2.40 -7.84
N PRO A 336 -21.16 3.02 -8.99
CA PRO A 336 -20.67 4.34 -9.36
C PRO A 336 -20.90 5.43 -8.31
N GLU A 337 -22.00 5.34 -7.56
CA GLU A 337 -22.34 6.27 -6.46
C GLU A 337 -21.43 6.16 -5.23
N LEU A 338 -20.71 5.05 -5.08
CA LEU A 338 -19.74 4.83 -4.01
C LEU A 338 -18.33 5.28 -4.39
N ILE A 339 -18.11 5.66 -5.65
CA ILE A 339 -16.88 6.33 -6.11
C ILE A 339 -17.12 7.83 -5.94
N ARG A 340 -16.74 8.36 -4.78
CA ARG A 340 -16.96 9.75 -4.38
C ARG A 340 -15.78 10.60 -4.84
N TYR A 341 -15.96 11.25 -5.99
CA TYR A 341 -14.98 12.12 -6.61
C TYR A 341 -15.43 13.58 -6.59
N ASP A 342 -14.55 14.48 -6.15
CA ASP A 342 -14.72 15.94 -6.24
C ASP A 342 -13.46 16.56 -6.86
N ALA A 343 -13.65 17.36 -7.91
CA ALA A 343 -12.58 18.02 -8.66
C ALA A 343 -12.40 19.49 -8.26
N LEU A 344 -13.41 20.09 -7.61
CA LEU A 344 -13.56 21.53 -7.57
C LEU A 344 -12.87 22.13 -6.34
N ALA A 345 -12.19 23.26 -6.51
CA ALA A 345 -11.70 24.03 -5.37
C ALA A 345 -12.84 24.77 -4.62
N GLY A 346 -12.57 25.19 -3.37
CA GLY A 346 -13.47 26.01 -2.56
C GLY A 346 -14.12 25.26 -1.39
N GLU A 347 -14.40 25.96 -0.29
CA GLU A 347 -15.02 25.37 0.92
C GLU A 347 -16.33 24.59 0.67
N ALA A 348 -17.05 24.89 -0.41
CA ALA A 348 -18.29 24.20 -0.79
C ALA A 348 -18.08 22.91 -1.61
N ASN A 349 -16.84 22.58 -1.96
CA ASN A 349 -16.44 21.42 -2.74
C ASN A 349 -15.26 20.78 -1.98
N PHE A 350 -15.58 19.84 -1.09
CA PHE A 350 -14.63 19.25 -0.15
C PHE A 350 -15.35 18.09 0.54
N LEU A 351 -14.95 16.86 0.27
CA LEU A 351 -15.63 15.69 0.78
C LEU A 351 -15.32 15.47 2.26
N VAL A 352 -16.35 15.27 3.06
CA VAL A 352 -16.22 14.99 4.50
C VAL A 352 -17.15 13.86 4.92
N GLY A 353 -16.91 13.27 6.08
CA GLY A 353 -17.81 12.31 6.66
C GLY A 353 -18.82 12.87 7.67
N PRO A 354 -19.75 12.04 8.15
CA PRO A 354 -20.85 12.46 9.00
C PRO A 354 -20.49 12.56 10.50
N ARG A 355 -19.29 12.14 10.93
CA ARG A 355 -18.97 11.93 12.35
C ARG A 355 -18.64 13.21 13.13
N ARG A 356 -18.86 14.42 12.59
CA ARG A 356 -18.60 15.68 13.30
C ARG A 356 -19.61 16.79 12.95
N ASP A 357 -19.95 17.60 13.95
CA ASP A 357 -20.61 18.92 13.77
C ASP A 357 -19.60 19.92 13.16
N LEU A 358 -19.24 19.71 11.89
CA LEU A 358 -18.58 20.75 11.11
C LEU A 358 -19.67 21.79 10.74
N PRO A 359 -19.53 23.08 11.11
CA PRO A 359 -20.49 24.08 10.68
C PRO A 359 -20.46 24.18 9.14
N ASP A 360 -21.64 24.35 8.54
CA ASP A 360 -21.84 24.63 7.11
C ASP A 360 -21.60 23.47 6.12
N LEU A 361 -21.73 22.20 6.55
CA LEU A 361 -21.74 21.06 5.63
C LEU A 361 -22.91 21.13 4.64
N VAL A 362 -22.62 21.16 3.35
CA VAL A 362 -23.63 20.98 2.30
C VAL A 362 -23.92 19.48 2.17
N PRO A 363 -25.19 19.03 2.11
CA PRO A 363 -25.53 17.60 2.11
C PRO A 363 -24.79 16.75 1.06
N ASP A 364 -24.51 17.32 -0.11
CA ASP A 364 -23.88 16.61 -1.23
C ASP A 364 -22.36 16.33 -1.00
N GLN A 365 -21.73 17.01 -0.04
CA GLN A 365 -20.33 16.79 0.36
C GLN A 365 -20.16 15.66 1.40
N ILE A 366 -21.26 15.17 1.98
CA ILE A 366 -21.19 14.22 3.08
C ILE A 366 -21.13 12.79 2.54
N VAL A 367 -20.09 12.06 2.91
CA VAL A 367 -19.91 10.63 2.60
C VAL A 367 -20.32 9.81 3.82
N THR A 368 -21.56 9.33 3.82
CA THR A 368 -22.11 8.56 4.95
C THR A 368 -21.69 7.10 4.95
N ASP A 369 -21.35 6.56 3.79
CA ASP A 369 -20.96 5.17 3.59
C ASP A 369 -19.60 4.88 4.25
N PRO A 370 -19.35 3.64 4.68
CA PRO A 370 -18.03 3.25 5.19
C PRO A 370 -16.93 3.44 4.14
N VAL A 371 -15.93 4.27 4.44
CA VAL A 371 -14.83 4.61 3.54
C VAL A 371 -13.69 3.60 3.65
N ILE A 372 -13.31 2.98 2.53
CA ILE A 372 -12.19 2.02 2.44
C ILE A 372 -10.93 2.62 1.81
N LEU A 373 -11.05 3.75 1.11
CA LEU A 373 -9.93 4.54 0.63
C LEU A 373 -10.24 6.02 0.83
N LEU A 374 -9.34 6.72 1.51
CA LEU A 374 -9.32 8.16 1.63
C LEU A 374 -8.09 8.70 0.89
N ALA A 375 -8.31 9.18 -0.34
CA ALA A 375 -7.38 10.02 -1.07
C ALA A 375 -7.93 11.44 -1.13
N SER A 376 -7.09 12.41 -0.75
CA SER A 376 -7.49 13.81 -0.73
C SER A 376 -6.28 14.73 -0.85
N TYR A 377 -6.47 15.91 -1.43
CA TYR A 377 -5.52 17.02 -1.33
C TYR A 377 -5.41 17.58 0.11
N GLY A 378 -6.40 17.30 0.96
CA GLY A 378 -6.40 17.65 2.39
C GLY A 378 -6.15 19.15 2.62
N ALA A 379 -5.11 19.50 3.38
CA ALA A 379 -4.73 20.91 3.61
C ALA A 379 -4.27 21.67 2.37
N ASN A 380 -3.91 20.97 1.28
CA ASN A 380 -3.52 21.58 0.01
C ASN A 380 -4.72 21.89 -0.89
N HIS A 381 -5.94 21.52 -0.49
CA HIS A 381 -7.16 21.88 -1.20
C HIS A 381 -7.39 23.40 -1.24
N GLY A 382 -7.67 23.92 -2.43
CA GLY A 382 -7.88 25.34 -2.71
C GLY A 382 -9.16 25.89 -2.07
N GLY A 383 -9.15 27.18 -1.70
CA GLY A 383 -10.36 27.92 -1.34
C GLY A 383 -10.91 27.71 0.08
N GLY A 384 -10.14 27.07 0.97
CA GLY A 384 -10.45 26.89 2.39
C GLY A 384 -11.31 25.66 2.65
N GLN A 385 -11.15 25.04 3.83
CA GLN A 385 -11.86 23.81 4.22
C GLN A 385 -13.13 24.13 5.01
N PRO A 386 -14.18 23.29 4.95
CA PRO A 386 -15.36 23.42 5.80
C PRO A 386 -14.98 23.55 7.27
N GLY A 387 -15.32 24.68 7.90
CA GLY A 387 -14.96 24.96 9.30
C GLY A 387 -13.51 25.47 9.52
N GLY A 388 -12.80 25.81 8.44
CA GLY A 388 -11.46 26.42 8.41
C GLY A 388 -10.30 25.45 8.67
N ARG A 389 -9.06 25.90 8.50
CA ARG A 389 -7.82 25.08 8.59
C ARG A 389 -7.65 24.19 9.83
N SER A 390 -8.43 24.37 10.90
CA SER A 390 -8.45 23.44 12.04
C SER A 390 -9.11 22.09 11.72
N THR A 391 -9.86 21.98 10.62
CA THR A 391 -10.59 20.78 10.20
C THR A 391 -9.75 19.87 9.31
N ALA A 392 -8.72 20.40 8.61
CA ALA A 392 -7.67 19.63 7.93
C ALA A 392 -7.15 18.47 8.77
N ARG A 393 -6.84 18.75 10.04
CA ARG A 393 -6.25 17.80 10.99
C ARG A 393 -7.21 16.69 11.41
N ARG A 394 -8.47 16.77 11.00
CA ARG A 394 -9.56 15.92 11.46
C ARG A 394 -10.40 15.42 10.31
N LEU A 395 -9.82 15.44 9.11
CA LEU A 395 -10.51 14.99 7.92
C LEU A 395 -10.83 13.50 8.04
N ALA A 396 -9.84 12.68 8.40
CA ALA A 396 -10.05 11.26 8.65
C ALA A 396 -11.06 11.01 9.77
N GLU A 397 -10.96 11.78 10.87
CA GLU A 397 -11.88 11.70 12.01
C GLU A 397 -13.35 11.97 11.64
N SER A 398 -13.61 12.64 10.51
CA SER A 398 -14.97 12.93 10.05
C SER A 398 -15.65 11.70 9.42
N PHE A 399 -14.88 10.79 8.83
CA PHE A 399 -15.40 9.68 8.02
C PHE A 399 -15.88 8.50 8.83
N ASN A 400 -16.85 7.80 8.23
CA ASN A 400 -17.13 6.44 8.62
C ASN A 400 -16.01 5.52 8.15
N ILE A 401 -14.90 5.37 8.88
CA ILE A 401 -13.82 4.47 8.47
C ILE A 401 -14.32 3.02 8.37
N GLY A 402 -14.20 2.45 7.17
CA GLY A 402 -14.55 1.07 6.83
C GLY A 402 -13.48 0.06 7.25
N PRO A 403 -13.74 -1.24 7.05
CA PRO A 403 -12.79 -2.28 7.44
C PRO A 403 -11.48 -2.13 6.67
N ALA A 404 -10.37 -2.12 7.40
CA ALA A 404 -9.02 -2.06 6.87
C ALA A 404 -8.79 -0.95 5.82
N ALA A 405 -9.37 0.23 6.05
CA ALA A 405 -9.28 1.35 5.13
C ALA A 405 -7.83 1.82 4.90
N VAL A 406 -7.62 2.39 3.71
CA VAL A 406 -6.35 2.96 3.21
C VAL A 406 -6.40 4.49 3.26
N PHE A 407 -5.31 5.10 3.69
CA PHE A 407 -5.08 6.55 3.66
C PHE A 407 -3.86 6.89 2.81
N SER A 408 -4.03 7.80 1.86
CA SER A 408 -2.92 8.38 1.11
C SER A 408 -3.35 9.76 0.62
N THR A 409 -2.86 10.81 1.26
CA THR A 409 -3.23 12.19 0.91
C THR A 409 -2.06 12.93 0.27
N LEU A 410 -2.38 13.91 -0.57
CA LEU A 410 -1.42 14.84 -1.17
C LEU A 410 -1.09 15.97 -0.18
N GLU A 411 -0.89 15.61 1.10
CA GLU A 411 -0.50 16.52 2.17
C GLU A 411 0.98 16.35 2.52
N SER A 412 1.66 17.48 2.74
CA SER A 412 2.99 17.49 3.34
C SER A 412 2.95 16.81 4.71
N PHE A 413 4.02 16.11 5.10
CA PHE A 413 4.21 15.64 6.48
C PHE A 413 3.07 14.75 7.05
N ASN A 414 2.21 14.16 6.22
CA ASN A 414 1.06 13.38 6.69
C ASN A 414 1.46 12.06 7.40
N ALA A 415 2.74 11.73 7.46
CA ALA A 415 3.31 10.68 8.29
C ALA A 415 4.38 11.18 9.28
N ARG A 416 4.35 12.47 9.63
CA ARG A 416 5.31 13.04 10.60
C ARG A 416 5.03 12.56 12.02
N ALA A 417 3.76 12.56 12.45
CA ALA A 417 3.36 12.42 13.85
C ALA A 417 3.43 10.98 14.42
N PHE A 418 4.47 10.22 14.06
CA PHE A 418 4.85 8.99 14.74
C PHE A 418 5.93 9.25 15.78
N ASN A 419 6.16 8.27 16.66
CA ASN A 419 7.23 8.28 17.65
C ASN A 419 7.30 9.56 18.53
N GLY A 420 6.13 10.13 18.85
CA GLY A 420 5.98 11.22 19.82
C GLY A 420 6.27 12.63 19.29
N ILE A 421 6.59 12.79 18.00
CA ILE A 421 6.66 14.13 17.41
C ILE A 421 5.26 14.63 17.00
N SER A 422 4.99 15.92 17.17
CA SER A 422 3.66 16.48 16.87
C SER A 422 3.44 16.71 15.37
N THR A 423 2.23 17.12 14.98
CA THR A 423 2.02 17.73 13.68
C THR A 423 2.76 19.07 13.60
N LEU A 424 3.19 19.46 12.38
CA LEU A 424 3.87 20.73 12.13
C LEU A 424 2.89 21.85 11.81
N VAL A 425 1.91 21.53 10.97
CA VAL A 425 0.77 22.38 10.65
C VAL A 425 -0.53 21.60 10.90
N ASN A 426 -1.69 22.23 10.68
CA ASN A 426 -2.96 21.51 10.73
C ASN A 426 -3.13 20.75 9.41
N GLN A 427 -2.73 19.47 9.43
CA GLN A 427 -2.86 18.48 8.36
C GLN A 427 -3.27 17.15 9.01
N GLU A 428 -3.98 16.32 8.27
CA GLU A 428 -4.31 14.97 8.72
C GLU A 428 -3.03 14.14 8.88
N GLN A 429 -3.06 13.11 9.73
CA GLN A 429 -1.91 12.23 9.91
C GLN A 429 -2.31 10.77 9.77
N ALA A 430 -1.46 9.98 9.14
CA ALA A 430 -1.59 8.53 9.10
C ALA A 430 -1.77 7.94 10.51
N ALA A 431 -1.04 8.44 11.52
CA ALA A 431 -1.20 8.00 12.91
C ALA A 431 -2.61 8.27 13.48
N ASP A 432 -3.23 9.40 13.12
CA ASP A 432 -4.59 9.77 13.52
C ASP A 432 -5.62 8.88 12.77
N PHE A 433 -5.45 8.68 11.45
CA PHE A 433 -6.26 7.78 10.65
C PHE A 433 -6.25 6.32 11.17
N ILE A 434 -5.08 5.79 11.55
CA ILE A 434 -4.96 4.46 12.17
C ILE A 434 -5.69 4.40 13.52
N ALA A 435 -5.66 5.49 14.30
CA ALA A 435 -6.38 5.56 15.57
C ALA A 435 -7.91 5.58 15.39
N GLU A 436 -8.41 6.14 14.30
CA GLU A 436 -9.84 6.21 13.94
C GLU A 436 -10.40 4.93 13.29
N GLY A 437 -9.52 3.94 13.03
CA GLY A 437 -9.92 2.62 12.53
C GLY A 437 -9.34 2.23 11.18
N GLY A 438 -8.45 3.04 10.59
CA GLY A 438 -7.73 2.68 9.37
C GLY A 438 -6.73 1.55 9.60
N ALA A 439 -6.30 0.83 8.55
CA ALA A 439 -5.26 -0.20 8.68
C ALA A 439 -4.02 0.08 7.85
N PHE A 440 -4.14 0.89 6.81
CA PHE A 440 -3.07 1.10 5.84
C PHE A 440 -2.87 2.58 5.59
N ALA A 441 -1.61 2.99 5.44
CA ALA A 441 -1.31 4.33 4.98
C ALA A 441 -0.02 4.37 4.15
N VAL A 442 -0.04 5.16 3.08
CA VAL A 442 1.18 5.69 2.46
C VAL A 442 1.24 7.16 2.82
N GLY A 443 2.38 7.61 3.33
CA GLY A 443 2.52 9.01 3.74
C GLY A 443 3.96 9.49 3.71
N ASN A 444 4.15 10.74 4.09
CA ASN A 444 5.38 11.49 3.91
C ASN A 444 5.87 11.97 5.28
N VAL A 445 7.10 11.60 5.65
CA VAL A 445 7.67 11.99 6.95
C VAL A 445 8.23 13.43 6.94
N PHE A 446 8.50 13.94 5.74
CA PHE A 446 8.95 15.28 5.39
C PHE A 446 8.12 15.83 4.21
N GLU A 447 8.52 16.97 3.66
CA GLU A 447 7.89 17.53 2.46
C GLU A 447 8.18 16.62 1.27
N PRO A 448 7.15 16.04 0.61
CA PRO A 448 7.38 15.15 -0.53
C PRO A 448 7.81 15.91 -1.78
N LEU A 449 7.36 17.16 -1.95
CA LEU A 449 7.21 17.78 -3.26
C LEU A 449 6.18 16.98 -4.09
N ALA A 450 5.27 17.69 -4.75
CA ALA A 450 4.06 17.09 -5.31
C ALA A 450 4.35 15.98 -6.33
N ASP A 451 5.49 16.06 -7.04
CA ASP A 451 5.89 15.10 -8.06
C ASP A 451 6.28 13.71 -7.53
N SER A 452 6.48 13.56 -6.21
CA SER A 452 6.92 12.30 -5.61
C SER A 452 5.86 11.59 -4.76
N VAL A 453 4.65 12.15 -4.65
CA VAL A 453 3.55 11.54 -3.89
C VAL A 453 3.12 10.21 -4.53
N ALA A 454 2.52 9.33 -3.72
CA ALA A 454 2.12 8.02 -4.19
C ALA A 454 0.93 8.08 -5.16
N ASP A 455 1.02 7.33 -6.26
CA ASP A 455 0.00 7.16 -7.30
C ASP A 455 -1.17 6.30 -6.75
N ILE A 456 -2.31 6.95 -6.51
CA ILE A 456 -3.53 6.34 -6.01
C ILE A 456 -4.09 5.33 -7.02
N GLU A 457 -3.94 5.58 -8.33
CA GLU A 457 -4.36 4.66 -9.38
C GLU A 457 -3.69 3.31 -9.19
N MET A 458 -2.38 3.30 -8.88
CA MET A 458 -1.63 2.08 -8.62
C MET A 458 -2.04 1.39 -7.32
N LEU A 459 -2.29 2.14 -6.23
CA LEU A 459 -2.82 1.57 -4.98
C LEU A 459 -4.16 0.86 -5.22
N VAL A 460 -5.08 1.52 -5.90
CA VAL A 460 -6.40 0.97 -6.21
C VAL A 460 -6.28 -0.24 -7.12
N ARG A 461 -5.51 -0.13 -8.20
CA ARG A 461 -5.28 -1.21 -9.17
C ARG A 461 -4.74 -2.47 -8.51
N ASN A 462 -3.72 -2.32 -7.66
CA ASN A 462 -2.94 -3.45 -7.18
C ASN A 462 -3.46 -4.02 -5.86
N PHE A 463 -3.99 -3.18 -4.96
CA PHE A 463 -4.50 -3.60 -3.66
C PHE A 463 -6.02 -3.78 -3.64
N VAL A 464 -6.79 -2.75 -3.99
CA VAL A 464 -8.25 -2.76 -3.86
C VAL A 464 -8.91 -3.67 -4.90
N LEU A 465 -8.48 -3.55 -6.15
CA LEU A 465 -9.02 -4.29 -7.30
C LEU A 465 -8.20 -5.53 -7.65
N GLY A 466 -6.92 -5.52 -7.27
CA GLY A 466 -5.93 -6.52 -7.61
C GLY A 466 -5.74 -7.56 -6.52
N GLU A 467 -4.63 -8.28 -6.60
CA GLU A 467 -4.32 -9.34 -5.65
C GLU A 467 -3.09 -9.03 -4.80
N LEU A 468 -2.21 -8.07 -5.21
CA LEU A 468 -0.90 -7.85 -4.60
C LEU A 468 -1.00 -7.60 -3.09
N THR A 469 0.02 -8.01 -2.34
CA THR A 469 0.05 -7.71 -0.91
C THR A 469 0.16 -6.20 -0.67
N TRP A 470 -0.20 -5.73 0.52
CA TRP A 470 -0.11 -4.31 0.87
C TRP A 470 1.29 -3.74 0.61
N ALA A 471 2.35 -4.45 0.99
CA ALA A 471 3.72 -3.99 0.73
C ALA A 471 4.02 -3.86 -0.77
N GLU A 472 3.60 -4.83 -1.58
CA GLU A 472 3.78 -4.80 -3.03
C GLU A 472 2.98 -3.65 -3.66
N ALA A 473 1.71 -3.51 -3.31
CA ALA A 473 0.86 -2.45 -3.85
C ALA A 473 1.34 -1.05 -3.44
N ALA A 474 1.69 -0.84 -2.17
CA ALA A 474 2.18 0.45 -1.69
C ALA A 474 3.49 0.86 -2.38
N TRP A 475 4.50 -0.03 -2.46
CA TRP A 475 5.73 0.32 -3.17
C TRP A 475 5.56 0.38 -4.69
N SER A 476 4.53 -0.25 -5.27
CA SER A 476 4.20 -0.04 -6.68
C SER A 476 3.57 1.32 -6.96
N SER A 477 3.01 2.01 -5.95
CA SER A 477 2.49 3.38 -6.06
C SER A 477 3.51 4.47 -5.78
N ILE A 478 4.62 4.16 -5.10
CA ILE A 478 5.60 5.17 -4.69
C ILE A 478 6.60 5.40 -5.83
N PRO A 479 6.76 6.63 -6.35
CA PRO A 479 7.66 6.89 -7.48
C PRO A 479 9.14 6.96 -7.11
N ALA A 480 9.47 7.26 -5.86
CA ALA A 480 10.84 7.50 -5.40
C ALA A 480 11.26 6.64 -4.19
N LEU A 481 12.51 6.18 -4.20
CA LEU A 481 13.23 5.52 -3.11
C LEU A 481 14.30 6.48 -2.55
N GLY A 482 14.82 6.19 -1.35
CA GLY A 482 15.77 7.09 -0.68
C GLY A 482 15.18 8.48 -0.43
N TRP A 483 13.85 8.58 -0.38
CA TRP A 483 13.11 9.83 -0.25
C TRP A 483 12.19 9.76 0.98
N VAL A 484 11.10 10.53 1.02
CA VAL A 484 10.37 10.81 2.27
C VAL A 484 9.19 9.87 2.57
N GLN A 485 8.86 8.95 1.67
CA GLN A 485 7.67 8.10 1.77
C GLN A 485 7.84 6.99 2.82
N VAL A 486 6.76 6.67 3.54
CA VAL A 486 6.67 5.55 4.48
C VAL A 486 5.38 4.75 4.23
N VAL A 487 5.46 3.44 4.45
CA VAL A 487 4.33 2.51 4.29
C VAL A 487 3.95 1.93 5.64
N ILE A 488 2.73 2.21 6.09
CA ILE A 488 2.17 1.73 7.37
C ILE A 488 1.17 0.60 7.09
N GLY A 489 1.28 -0.52 7.80
CA GLY A 489 0.35 -1.65 7.67
C GLY A 489 1.02 -3.02 7.69
N ASP A 490 0.22 -4.09 7.76
CA ASP A 490 0.71 -5.47 7.60
C ASP A 490 1.18 -5.69 6.15
N PRO A 491 2.47 -5.99 5.89
CA PRO A 491 2.99 -6.16 4.52
C PRO A 491 2.34 -7.31 3.75
N LEU A 492 1.81 -8.32 4.44
CA LEU A 492 1.27 -9.56 3.87
C LEU A 492 -0.26 -9.49 3.67
N ALA A 493 -0.91 -8.42 4.12
CA ALA A 493 -2.33 -8.26 3.92
C ALA A 493 -2.65 -8.23 2.43
N THR A 494 -3.71 -8.93 2.03
CA THR A 494 -4.32 -8.84 0.70
C THR A 494 -5.78 -8.46 0.88
N ALA A 495 -6.31 -7.72 -0.08
CA ALA A 495 -7.74 -7.42 -0.10
C ALA A 495 -8.45 -8.31 -1.11
N THR A 496 -9.69 -8.63 -0.78
CA THR A 496 -10.63 -9.29 -1.70
C THR A 496 -11.91 -8.47 -1.75
N LEU A 497 -12.60 -8.54 -2.87
CA LEU A 497 -13.94 -7.97 -2.96
C LEU A 497 -14.94 -9.01 -2.48
N ALA A 498 -15.87 -8.59 -1.62
CA ALA A 498 -17.05 -9.38 -1.33
C ALA A 498 -17.74 -9.68 -2.66
N PRO A 499 -18.24 -10.90 -2.86
CA PRO A 499 -18.99 -11.20 -4.06
C PRO A 499 -20.21 -10.29 -4.10
N THR A 500 -20.33 -9.48 -5.15
CA THR A 500 -21.51 -8.67 -5.37
C THR A 500 -22.69 -9.58 -5.72
N MET A 501 -23.84 -9.37 -5.08
CA MET A 501 -25.08 -10.05 -5.45
C MET A 501 -25.35 -9.79 -6.94
N CYS A 502 -25.56 -10.85 -7.72
CA CYS A 502 -25.80 -10.72 -9.16
C CYS A 502 -27.05 -9.92 -9.49
N ASN A 503 -28.13 -10.20 -8.76
CA ASN A 503 -29.37 -9.44 -8.72
C ASN A 503 -30.18 -9.87 -7.48
N GLU A 504 -31.40 -9.38 -7.34
CA GLU A 504 -32.32 -9.70 -6.25
C GLU A 504 -32.53 -11.21 -6.01
N ALA A 505 -32.29 -12.08 -7.00
CA ALA A 505 -32.44 -13.53 -6.87
C ALA A 505 -31.20 -14.24 -6.28
N ASP A 506 -30.10 -13.54 -6.06
CA ASP A 506 -28.87 -14.04 -5.42
C ASP A 506 -28.98 -13.84 -3.89
N LEU A 507 -29.66 -14.80 -3.25
CA LEU A 507 -30.17 -14.69 -1.89
C LEU A 507 -29.30 -15.44 -0.87
N ALA A 508 -28.37 -16.28 -1.31
CA ALA A 508 -27.54 -17.09 -0.43
C ALA A 508 -26.11 -17.27 -0.95
N GLU A 509 -25.18 -17.49 -0.03
CA GLU A 509 -23.80 -17.83 -0.42
C GLU A 509 -23.71 -19.16 -1.19
N PRO A 510 -22.86 -19.26 -2.22
CA PRO A 510 -21.93 -18.21 -2.67
C PRO A 510 -22.60 -17.12 -3.53
N PHE A 511 -22.54 -15.87 -3.05
CA PHE A 511 -23.00 -14.70 -3.81
C PHE A 511 -22.14 -14.50 -5.07
N GLY A 512 -22.67 -13.80 -6.08
CA GLY A 512 -22.05 -13.68 -7.39
C GLY A 512 -22.30 -14.89 -8.30
N THR A 513 -23.10 -15.87 -7.85
CA THR A 513 -23.53 -17.02 -8.66
C THR A 513 -24.94 -17.47 -8.30
N HIS A 514 -25.81 -17.62 -9.29
CA HIS A 514 -27.10 -18.26 -9.10
C HIS A 514 -26.98 -19.78 -9.00
N ASP A 515 -27.30 -20.34 -7.84
CA ASP A 515 -27.29 -21.78 -7.61
C ASP A 515 -28.51 -22.29 -6.82
N ILE A 516 -28.45 -23.54 -6.33
CA ILE A 516 -29.57 -24.14 -5.61
C ILE A 516 -29.76 -23.54 -4.21
N ALA A 517 -28.73 -22.96 -3.60
CA ALA A 517 -28.79 -22.30 -2.31
C ALA A 517 -29.71 -21.08 -2.36
N ASP A 518 -29.66 -20.28 -3.44
CA ASP A 518 -30.58 -19.15 -3.66
C ASP A 518 -32.03 -19.59 -3.73
N VAL A 519 -32.29 -20.65 -4.50
CA VAL A 519 -33.63 -21.22 -4.63
C VAL A 519 -34.12 -21.75 -3.29
N VAL A 520 -33.25 -22.44 -2.53
CA VAL A 520 -33.58 -22.92 -1.18
C VAL A 520 -33.90 -21.74 -0.27
N ARG A 521 -33.07 -20.70 -0.29
CA ARG A 521 -33.24 -19.50 0.54
C ARG A 521 -34.52 -18.74 0.19
N TYR A 522 -34.81 -18.56 -1.10
CA TYR A 522 -36.08 -18.00 -1.56
C TYR A 522 -37.27 -18.79 -1.02
N LEU A 523 -37.24 -20.12 -1.15
CA LEU A 523 -38.34 -20.98 -0.67
C LEU A 523 -38.50 -20.94 0.85
N GLU A 524 -37.41 -20.80 1.59
CA GLU A 524 -37.44 -20.60 3.04
C GLU A 524 -38.10 -19.27 3.42
N LEU A 525 -37.68 -18.17 2.78
CA LEU A 525 -38.25 -16.83 2.98
C LEU A 525 -39.72 -16.78 2.61
N PHE A 526 -40.07 -17.32 1.43
CA PHE A 526 -41.44 -17.42 0.94
C PHE A 526 -42.31 -18.26 1.89
N GLY A 527 -41.79 -19.39 2.37
CA GLY A 527 -42.47 -20.25 3.35
C GLY A 527 -42.68 -19.60 4.72
N GLN A 528 -41.83 -18.63 5.09
CA GLN A 528 -41.92 -17.85 6.32
C GLN A 528 -42.79 -16.58 6.17
N ALA A 529 -43.29 -16.33 4.96
CA ALA A 529 -43.92 -15.08 4.58
C ALA A 529 -43.03 -13.85 4.87
N ASP A 530 -41.72 -13.99 4.63
CA ASP A 530 -40.75 -12.92 4.83
C ASP A 530 -40.85 -11.88 3.70
N PRO A 531 -40.87 -10.57 3.99
CA PRO A 531 -40.89 -9.52 2.97
C PRO A 531 -39.75 -9.58 1.96
N ALA A 532 -38.62 -10.23 2.28
CA ALA A 532 -37.53 -10.43 1.35
C ALA A 532 -37.86 -11.42 0.20
N ALA A 533 -39.00 -12.11 0.24
CA ALA A 533 -39.49 -12.94 -0.87
C ALA A 533 -40.51 -12.25 -1.79
N ASP A 534 -40.81 -10.96 -1.54
CA ASP A 534 -41.78 -10.14 -2.30
C ASP A 534 -41.06 -9.42 -3.45
N PHE A 535 -41.16 -10.01 -4.65
CA PHE A 535 -40.45 -9.59 -5.86
C PHE A 535 -41.40 -8.93 -6.86
N ALA A 536 -42.72 -9.02 -6.66
CA ALA A 536 -43.70 -8.58 -7.62
C ALA A 536 -44.82 -7.76 -6.97
N PRO A 537 -45.28 -6.67 -7.60
CA PRO A 537 -46.48 -5.96 -7.15
C PRO A 537 -47.74 -6.86 -7.19
N PRO A 538 -48.69 -6.69 -6.26
CA PRO A 538 -48.72 -5.67 -5.21
C PRO A 538 -47.82 -6.02 -4.01
N THR A 539 -47.01 -5.05 -3.57
CA THR A 539 -46.11 -5.23 -2.42
C THR A 539 -46.88 -5.48 -1.13
N GLY A 540 -46.38 -6.41 -0.32
CA GLY A 540 -46.96 -6.91 0.92
C GLY A 540 -47.83 -8.16 0.76
N ASP A 541 -48.06 -8.64 -0.47
CA ASP A 541 -48.88 -9.82 -0.77
C ASP A 541 -48.04 -10.92 -1.46
N LEU A 542 -47.46 -11.84 -0.68
CA LEU A 542 -46.69 -12.96 -1.25
C LEU A 542 -47.58 -13.95 -2.01
N ASP A 543 -47.42 -14.04 -3.32
CA ASP A 543 -48.17 -14.93 -4.20
C ASP A 543 -47.31 -15.56 -5.33
N ILE A 544 -47.96 -16.13 -6.34
CA ILE A 544 -47.25 -16.83 -7.43
C ILE A 544 -46.49 -15.86 -8.35
N ALA A 545 -46.86 -14.59 -8.39
CA ALA A 545 -46.18 -13.56 -9.16
C ALA A 545 -44.76 -13.33 -8.62
N ASP A 546 -44.55 -13.38 -7.30
CA ASP A 546 -43.22 -13.32 -6.69
C ASP A 546 -42.34 -14.48 -7.11
N VAL A 547 -42.91 -15.69 -7.12
CA VAL A 547 -42.19 -16.90 -7.55
C VAL A 547 -41.79 -16.78 -9.02
N VAL A 548 -42.67 -16.24 -9.86
CA VAL A 548 -42.39 -16.01 -11.28
C VAL A 548 -41.33 -14.92 -11.46
N ALA A 549 -41.38 -13.84 -10.70
CA ALA A 549 -40.41 -12.75 -10.73
C ALA A 549 -39.02 -13.24 -10.26
N PHE A 550 -38.95 -13.94 -9.12
CA PHE A 550 -37.73 -14.60 -8.66
C PHE A 550 -37.15 -15.53 -9.73
N LEU A 551 -37.97 -16.40 -10.35
CA LEU A 551 -37.47 -17.30 -11.41
C LEU A 551 -37.03 -16.57 -12.68
N GLN A 552 -37.59 -15.40 -12.98
CA GLN A 552 -37.15 -14.55 -14.09
C GLN A 552 -35.79 -13.91 -13.78
N SER A 553 -35.62 -13.34 -12.59
CA SER A 553 -34.36 -12.74 -12.13
C SER A 553 -33.27 -13.82 -11.97
N PHE A 554 -33.60 -14.99 -11.41
CA PHE A 554 -32.72 -16.15 -11.33
C PHE A 554 -32.34 -16.68 -12.72
N GLY A 555 -33.32 -16.83 -13.61
CA GLY A 555 -33.13 -17.33 -14.97
C GLY A 555 -32.41 -16.36 -15.92
N ALA A 556 -32.37 -15.07 -15.59
CA ALA A 556 -31.54 -14.08 -16.28
C ALA A 556 -30.03 -14.35 -16.06
N GLY A 557 -29.70 -15.07 -14.98
CA GLY A 557 -28.32 -15.38 -14.60
C GLY A 557 -27.60 -14.19 -13.97
N CYS A 558 -26.33 -14.41 -13.67
CA CYS A 558 -25.42 -13.36 -13.26
C CYS A 558 -24.89 -12.60 -14.49
N PRO A 559 -24.73 -11.26 -14.41
CA PRO A 559 -24.12 -10.45 -15.46
C PRO A 559 -22.76 -10.96 -15.95
#